data_AF-A0A3N0YQR9-F1
#
_entry.id   AF-A0A3N0YQR9-F1
#
_cell.length_a   1.000
_cell.length_b   1.000
_cell.length_c   1.000
_cell.angle_alpha   90.00
_cell.angle_beta   90.00
_cell.angle_gamma   90.00
#
_symmetry.space_group_name_H-M   'P 1'
#
loop_
_entity.id
_entity.type
_entity.pdbx_description
1 polymer ?
#
loop_
_entity_poly.entity_id
_entity_poly.type
_entity_poly.pdbx_seq_one_letter_code
_entity_poly.pdbx_strand_id
1 'polypeptide(L)'
;MWPLCGGMLLLMHALVLVSAQFPRVCVTPEGLRSAQCCPSPFALENDPCGASTGRGQCVDVSADARAHGPQYPYDGRDDRERWPLRFFTRACRCNGNFSGFDCGRCRHGLTGDACELRVPVVRRNVMQLSAEERRAFVNALDQAKRAPHPDLVIATRRYPEIFGPDNSTVQFENISIYNLFVWSHYYSVSKTFLGPGQDSFGGVDFSHEGPGFVTWHRYHLLQLERDMQDMLGDPSFALPYWNFAIGGSVCDVCTDDLMGARSTFDTNGISSNSIFSLWRVVCESVEEYDTLGTICNSEIQSPVLSP
;
A
#
# COMPACT_ATOMS: atom_id res chain seq x y z
N MET A 1 26.68 45.11 20.01
CA MET A 1 27.23 44.14 19.05
C MET A 1 27.26 42.79 19.73
N TRP A 2 26.19 42.02 19.61
CA TRP A 2 26.11 40.63 20.10
C TRP A 2 26.00 39.73 18.87
N PRO A 3 26.83 38.69 18.74
CA PRO A 3 26.79 37.83 17.57
C PRO A 3 25.60 36.86 17.67
N LEU A 4 24.89 36.76 16.55
CA LEU A 4 23.82 35.82 16.29
C LEU A 4 24.36 34.37 16.35
N CYS A 5 23.93 33.58 17.33
CA CYS A 5 24.04 32.13 17.25
C CYS A 5 22.88 31.59 16.41
N GLY A 6 23.13 31.42 15.11
CA GLY A 6 22.25 30.68 14.20
C GLY A 6 22.28 29.19 14.54
N GLY A 7 21.28 28.72 15.30
CA GLY A 7 21.03 27.31 15.49
C GLY A 7 20.39 26.72 14.23
N MET A 8 21.19 26.04 13.41
CA MET A 8 20.69 25.27 12.27
C MET A 8 20.01 24.00 12.83
N LEU A 9 18.68 24.01 12.91
CA LEU A 9 17.90 22.80 13.20
C LEU A 9 17.98 21.86 12.00
N LEU A 10 18.86 20.87 12.09
CA LEU A 10 18.85 19.71 11.20
C LEU A 10 17.66 18.81 11.60
N LEU A 11 16.53 19.01 10.92
CA LEU A 11 15.42 18.07 10.91
C LEU A 11 15.84 16.82 10.13
N MET A 12 16.43 15.85 10.81
CA MET A 12 16.59 14.48 10.31
C MET A 12 15.19 13.85 10.20
N HIS A 13 14.54 13.98 9.06
CA HIS A 13 13.35 13.20 8.73
C HIS A 13 13.80 11.76 8.45
N ALA A 14 13.69 10.89 9.45
CA ALA A 14 13.71 9.45 9.23
C ALA A 14 12.41 9.08 8.51
N LEU A 15 12.47 8.93 7.19
CA LEU A 15 11.41 8.32 6.41
C LEU A 15 11.37 6.83 6.78
N VAL A 16 10.52 6.48 7.74
CA VAL A 16 10.13 5.09 7.97
C VAL A 16 9.22 4.70 6.82
N LEU A 17 9.70 3.80 5.95
CA LEU A 17 8.88 3.23 4.88
C LEU A 17 7.90 2.25 5.53
N VAL A 18 6.61 2.54 5.43
CA VAL A 18 5.54 1.67 5.95
C VAL A 18 5.13 0.75 4.80
N SER A 19 5.50 -0.53 4.84
CA SER A 19 4.88 -1.51 3.94
C SER A 19 3.47 -1.78 4.42
N ALA A 20 2.49 -1.76 3.51
CA ALA A 20 1.10 -2.02 3.86
C ALA A 20 0.81 -3.50 4.17
N GLN A 21 1.69 -4.40 3.71
CA GLN A 21 1.55 -5.83 3.88
C GLN A 21 2.90 -6.54 3.65
N PHE A 22 2.97 -7.86 3.82
CA PHE A 22 4.22 -8.61 3.87
C PHE A 22 4.61 -9.31 2.56
N PRO A 23 5.92 -9.43 2.27
CA PRO A 23 6.42 -10.25 1.17
C PRO A 23 6.02 -11.72 1.34
N ARG A 24 5.59 -12.36 0.25
CA ARG A 24 5.24 -13.80 0.19
C ARG A 24 6.33 -14.70 0.76
N VAL A 25 7.59 -14.31 0.57
CA VAL A 25 8.77 -15.03 1.08
C VAL A 25 8.90 -14.98 2.61
N CYS A 26 8.28 -14.00 3.26
CA CYS A 26 8.31 -13.83 4.71
C CYS A 26 7.11 -14.46 5.43
N VAL A 27 5.98 -14.62 4.75
CA VAL A 27 4.75 -15.16 5.36
C VAL A 27 4.69 -16.67 5.26
N THR A 28 5.73 -17.34 5.72
CA THR A 28 5.76 -18.78 5.94
C THR A 28 5.56 -19.06 7.43
N PRO A 29 5.22 -20.32 7.83
CA PRO A 29 5.15 -20.67 9.25
C PRO A 29 6.45 -20.34 10.00
N GLU A 30 7.60 -20.57 9.38
CA GLU A 30 8.92 -20.27 9.95
C GLU A 30 9.19 -18.76 10.04
N GLY A 31 8.89 -18.01 8.98
CA GLY A 31 9.08 -16.56 8.95
C GLY A 31 8.24 -15.83 10.01
N LEU A 32 6.97 -16.22 10.16
CA LEU A 32 6.08 -15.65 11.17
C LEU A 32 6.47 -16.05 12.60
N ARG A 33 6.86 -17.32 12.83
CA ARG A 33 7.29 -17.79 14.17
C ARG A 33 8.61 -17.17 14.61
N SER A 34 9.54 -16.99 13.68
CA SER A 34 10.82 -16.30 13.95
C SER A 34 10.67 -14.79 14.08
N ALA A 35 9.53 -14.23 13.68
CA ALA A 35 9.26 -12.79 13.61
C ALA A 35 10.35 -12.02 12.85
N GLN A 36 10.95 -12.65 11.83
CA GLN A 36 12.02 -12.07 11.02
C GLN A 36 11.65 -12.12 9.52
N CYS A 37 11.61 -10.95 8.87
CA CYS A 37 11.43 -10.81 7.43
C CYS A 37 12.69 -10.17 6.81
N CYS A 38 13.69 -11.00 6.53
CA CYS A 38 14.97 -10.57 5.96
C CYS A 38 15.39 -11.45 4.78
N PRO A 39 14.63 -11.44 3.67
CA PRO A 39 14.98 -12.24 2.49
C PRO A 39 16.24 -11.71 1.81
N SER A 40 16.82 -12.56 0.96
CA SER A 40 18.00 -12.20 0.17
C SER A 40 17.58 -11.61 -1.17
N PRO A 41 18.28 -10.59 -1.70
CA PRO A 41 18.05 -10.07 -3.05
C PRO A 41 18.13 -11.13 -4.13
N PHE A 42 17.46 -10.87 -5.25
CA PHE A 42 17.62 -11.68 -6.46
C PHE A 42 19.11 -11.84 -6.84
N ALA A 43 19.50 -13.06 -7.22
CA ALA A 43 20.86 -13.47 -7.56
C ALA A 43 21.90 -13.43 -6.41
N LEU A 44 21.50 -13.14 -5.17
CA LEU A 44 22.36 -13.22 -3.99
C LEU A 44 21.80 -14.29 -3.03
N GLU A 45 22.11 -15.55 -3.29
CA GLU A 45 21.66 -16.66 -2.44
C GLU A 45 22.27 -16.57 -1.04
N ASN A 46 21.44 -16.81 -0.01
CA ASN A 46 21.85 -16.79 1.40
C ASN A 46 22.54 -15.49 1.84
N ASP A 47 22.13 -14.35 1.26
CA ASP A 47 22.61 -13.02 1.63
C ASP A 47 21.48 -12.11 2.12
N PRO A 48 20.99 -12.30 3.38
CA PRO A 48 19.89 -11.52 3.93
C PRO A 48 20.10 -10.02 3.77
N CYS A 49 19.13 -9.34 3.15
CA CYS A 49 19.16 -7.90 2.91
C CYS A 49 20.34 -7.41 2.04
N GLY A 50 21.04 -8.31 1.33
CA GLY A 50 22.21 -7.98 0.51
C GLY A 50 23.41 -7.53 1.34
N ALA A 51 23.64 -8.15 2.51
CA ALA A 51 24.69 -7.77 3.45
C ALA A 51 26.09 -7.89 2.87
N SER A 52 26.38 -8.95 2.10
CA SER A 52 27.68 -9.20 1.48
C SER A 52 28.08 -8.14 0.46
N THR A 53 27.10 -7.51 -0.18
CA THR A 53 27.28 -6.44 -1.17
C THR A 53 27.13 -5.05 -0.59
N GLY A 54 26.89 -4.94 0.73
CA GLY A 54 26.69 -3.67 1.42
C GLY A 54 25.36 -2.99 1.13
N ARG A 55 24.39 -3.68 0.52
CA ARG A 55 23.05 -3.14 0.19
C ARG A 55 22.20 -2.89 1.42
N GLY A 56 22.37 -3.69 2.46
CA GLY A 56 21.57 -3.57 3.67
C GLY A 56 21.96 -4.58 4.74
N GLN A 57 21.13 -4.66 5.77
CA GLN A 57 21.33 -5.58 6.89
C GLN A 57 20.00 -5.90 7.58
N CYS A 58 19.90 -7.10 8.13
CA CYS A 58 18.75 -7.53 8.93
C CYS A 58 18.86 -6.99 10.36
N VAL A 59 17.96 -6.09 10.74
CA VAL A 59 18.03 -5.36 12.01
C VAL A 59 16.70 -5.38 12.74
N ASP A 60 16.72 -5.05 14.02
CA ASP A 60 15.50 -4.86 14.80
C ASP A 60 14.69 -3.68 14.25
N VAL A 61 13.39 -3.89 14.16
CA VAL A 61 12.41 -2.90 13.71
C VAL A 61 12.17 -1.90 14.85
N SER A 62 12.33 -0.63 14.53
CA SER A 62 11.97 0.48 15.43
C SER A 62 10.58 0.99 15.07
N ALA A 63 9.61 0.79 15.96
CA ALA A 63 8.28 1.38 15.84
C ALA A 63 8.12 2.51 16.86
N ASP A 64 7.30 3.52 16.55
CA ASP A 64 6.99 4.59 17.48
C ASP A 64 6.39 4.00 18.78
N ALA A 65 6.93 4.45 19.90
CA ALA A 65 6.54 4.00 21.25
C ALA A 65 5.98 5.16 22.08
N ARG A 66 5.73 6.31 21.46
CA ARG A 66 5.13 7.46 22.16
C ARG A 66 3.64 7.19 22.35
N ALA A 67 3.06 7.81 23.37
CA ALA A 67 1.63 7.69 23.61
C ALA A 67 0.83 8.32 22.46
N HIS A 68 -0.23 7.64 22.03
CA HIS A 68 -1.25 8.21 21.15
C HIS A 68 -2.34 8.91 21.95
N GLY A 69 -3.27 9.58 21.26
CA GLY A 69 -4.39 10.26 21.88
C GLY A 69 -5.32 9.30 22.65
N PRO A 70 -6.09 9.80 23.64
CA PRO A 70 -6.99 9.00 24.46
C PRO A 70 -8.23 8.49 23.70
N GLN A 71 -8.39 8.91 22.43
CA GLN A 71 -9.49 8.49 21.56
C GLN A 71 -9.50 6.97 21.30
N TYR A 72 -8.34 6.32 21.33
CA TYR A 72 -8.21 4.87 21.20
C TYR A 72 -7.94 4.26 22.59
N PRO A 73 -8.93 3.59 23.23
CA PRO A 73 -8.78 3.05 24.58
C PRO A 73 -8.47 1.54 24.62
N TYR A 74 -8.12 0.92 23.48
CA TYR A 74 -8.05 -0.54 23.32
C TYR A 74 -6.63 -1.05 23.07
N ASP A 75 -5.61 -0.48 23.72
CA ASP A 75 -4.24 -0.95 23.63
C ASP A 75 -4.12 -2.46 23.84
N GLY A 76 -3.37 -3.12 22.97
CA GLY A 76 -3.17 -4.57 22.99
C GLY A 76 -4.18 -5.37 22.17
N ARG A 77 -5.15 -4.72 21.50
CA ARG A 77 -6.26 -5.41 20.83
C ARG A 77 -6.15 -5.41 19.31
N ASP A 78 -5.37 -4.49 18.73
CA ASP A 78 -5.27 -4.32 17.29
C ASP A 78 -3.87 -4.64 16.76
N ASP A 79 -3.83 -5.40 15.67
CA ASP A 79 -2.58 -5.83 15.02
C ASP A 79 -1.78 -4.65 14.41
N ARG A 80 -2.46 -3.51 14.19
CA ARG A 80 -1.90 -2.29 13.60
C ARG A 80 -1.17 -1.42 14.63
N GLU A 81 -1.35 -1.67 15.91
CA GLU A 81 -0.63 -0.98 16.98
C GLU A 81 0.88 -1.21 16.84
N ARG A 82 1.65 -0.13 16.92
CA ARG A 82 3.13 -0.17 16.82
C ARG A 82 3.59 -0.99 15.60
N TRP A 83 2.89 -0.82 14.48
CA TRP A 83 3.15 -1.52 13.23
C TRP A 83 4.65 -1.50 12.87
N PRO A 84 5.24 -2.63 12.42
CA PRO A 84 4.67 -3.97 12.19
C PRO A 84 4.95 -4.99 13.33
N LEU A 85 5.22 -4.55 14.56
CA LEU A 85 5.82 -5.40 15.61
C LEU A 85 4.99 -6.61 16.06
N ARG A 86 3.69 -6.66 15.73
CA ARG A 86 2.85 -7.84 15.97
C ARG A 86 3.24 -9.04 15.11
N PHE A 87 3.78 -8.79 13.91
CA PHE A 87 4.15 -9.83 12.96
C PHE A 87 5.66 -10.03 12.89
N PHE A 88 6.42 -8.95 12.72
CA PHE A 88 7.85 -9.00 12.50
C PHE A 88 8.58 -7.99 13.40
N THR A 89 9.55 -8.49 14.15
CA THR A 89 10.43 -7.69 15.00
C THR A 89 11.77 -7.40 14.34
N ARG A 90 12.11 -8.13 13.27
CA ARG A 90 13.31 -7.91 12.45
C ARG A 90 12.98 -7.79 10.98
N ALA A 91 13.59 -6.80 10.32
CA ALA A 91 13.40 -6.54 8.89
C ALA A 91 14.67 -5.94 8.25
N CYS A 92 14.71 -5.92 6.92
CA CYS A 92 15.81 -5.30 6.19
C CYS A 92 15.84 -3.78 6.37
N ARG A 93 17.02 -3.25 6.71
CA ARG A 93 17.36 -1.83 6.61
C ARG A 93 18.39 -1.64 5.52
N CYS A 94 18.00 -0.93 4.47
CA CYS A 94 18.85 -0.71 3.31
C CYS A 94 19.80 0.48 3.52
N ASN A 95 21.00 0.37 2.96
CA ASN A 95 22.04 1.38 3.01
C ASN A 95 21.92 2.35 1.83
N GLY A 96 22.32 3.60 2.04
CA GLY A 96 22.40 4.59 0.96
C GLY A 96 21.10 4.71 0.16
N ASN A 97 21.19 4.54 -1.16
CA ASN A 97 20.09 4.66 -2.10
C ASN A 97 19.37 3.33 -2.42
N PHE A 98 19.74 2.24 -1.76
CA PHE A 98 19.02 0.98 -1.88
C PHE A 98 17.68 1.03 -1.13
N SER A 99 16.74 0.19 -1.55
CA SER A 99 15.36 0.09 -1.06
C SER A 99 14.77 -1.29 -1.39
N GLY A 100 13.51 -1.50 -1.02
CA GLY A 100 12.80 -2.77 -1.19
C GLY A 100 12.85 -3.64 0.06
N PHE A 101 11.99 -4.65 0.10
CA PHE A 101 11.85 -5.54 1.25
C PHE A 101 13.10 -6.42 1.51
N ASP A 102 13.95 -6.57 0.51
CA ASP A 102 15.21 -7.32 0.50
C ASP A 102 16.45 -6.43 0.25
N CYS A 103 16.29 -5.11 0.06
CA CYS A 103 17.32 -4.18 -0.40
C CYS A 103 17.84 -4.41 -1.83
N GLY A 104 17.12 -5.18 -2.65
CA GLY A 104 17.43 -5.44 -4.05
C GLY A 104 17.06 -4.30 -5.00
N ARG A 105 16.28 -3.31 -4.55
CA ARG A 105 15.79 -2.19 -5.38
C ARG A 105 16.51 -0.89 -5.03
N CYS A 106 16.20 0.15 -5.81
CA CYS A 106 16.60 1.52 -5.54
C CYS A 106 15.45 2.31 -4.94
N ARG A 107 15.77 3.38 -4.21
CA ARG A 107 14.78 4.38 -3.77
C ARG A 107 14.04 4.96 -4.98
N HIS A 108 12.80 5.40 -4.76
CA HIS A 108 11.98 5.99 -5.81
C HIS A 108 12.71 7.17 -6.49
N GLY A 109 12.66 7.21 -7.82
CA GLY A 109 13.41 8.18 -8.65
C GLY A 109 14.86 7.81 -8.94
N LEU A 110 15.35 6.64 -8.47
CA LEU A 110 16.69 6.13 -8.74
C LEU A 110 16.66 4.75 -9.40
N THR A 111 17.69 4.44 -10.18
CA THR A 111 17.89 3.17 -10.90
C THR A 111 19.39 2.85 -11.07
N GLY A 112 19.69 1.74 -11.75
CA GLY A 112 21.01 1.18 -11.95
C GLY A 112 21.49 0.33 -10.77
N ASP A 113 22.51 -0.50 -10.99
CA ASP A 113 22.97 -1.49 -10.02
C ASP A 113 23.41 -0.86 -8.69
N ALA A 114 23.99 0.35 -8.73
CA ALA A 114 24.42 1.13 -7.57
C ALA A 114 23.39 2.16 -7.08
N CYS A 115 22.22 2.27 -7.73
CA CYS A 115 21.16 3.23 -7.38
C CYS A 115 21.61 4.71 -7.42
N GLU A 116 22.40 5.07 -8.42
CA GLU A 116 22.93 6.43 -8.61
C GLU A 116 22.34 7.15 -9.83
N LEU A 117 21.68 6.41 -10.73
CA LEU A 117 21.08 6.97 -11.94
C LEU A 117 19.70 7.51 -11.63
N ARG A 118 19.42 8.76 -12.01
CA ARG A 118 18.11 9.38 -11.80
C ARG A 118 17.12 8.98 -12.89
N VAL A 119 15.88 8.76 -12.47
CA VAL A 119 14.74 8.55 -13.38
C VAL A 119 13.83 9.78 -13.31
N PRO A 120 13.61 10.50 -14.43
CA PRO A 120 12.69 11.62 -14.44
C PRO A 120 11.25 11.12 -14.44
N VAL A 121 10.55 11.26 -13.32
CA VAL A 121 9.11 10.94 -13.17
C VAL A 121 8.36 12.25 -12.98
N VAL A 122 7.44 12.57 -13.90
CA VAL A 122 6.67 13.83 -13.87
C VAL A 122 5.19 13.53 -13.90
N ARG A 123 4.52 13.77 -12.77
CA ARG A 123 3.05 13.67 -12.66
C ARG A 123 2.40 14.88 -13.32
N ARG A 124 1.62 14.66 -14.38
CA ARG A 124 0.95 15.70 -15.19
C ARG A 124 -0.56 15.71 -14.92
N ASN A 125 -1.22 16.82 -15.25
CA ASN A 125 -2.68 16.87 -15.23
C ASN A 125 -3.22 15.90 -16.29
N VAL A 126 -4.11 14.99 -15.90
CA VAL A 126 -4.72 13.98 -16.80
C VAL A 126 -5.40 14.62 -18.02
N MET A 127 -5.95 15.83 -17.84
CA MET A 127 -6.61 16.58 -18.92
C MET A 127 -5.63 17.11 -19.97
N GLN A 128 -4.34 17.23 -19.64
CA GLN A 128 -3.28 17.68 -20.54
C GLN A 128 -2.55 16.54 -21.25
N LEU A 129 -2.94 15.29 -21.00
CA LEU A 129 -2.42 14.12 -21.71
C LEU A 129 -3.01 14.02 -23.12
N SER A 130 -2.22 13.53 -24.09
CA SER A 130 -2.71 13.18 -25.42
C SER A 130 -3.71 12.02 -25.37
N ALA A 131 -4.47 11.80 -26.45
CA ALA A 131 -5.42 10.69 -26.52
C ALA A 131 -4.73 9.31 -26.32
N GLU A 132 -3.51 9.17 -26.83
CA GLU A 132 -2.68 7.96 -26.67
C GLU A 132 -2.19 7.82 -25.23
N GLU A 133 -1.72 8.90 -24.60
CA GLU A 133 -1.29 8.91 -23.20
C GLU A 133 -2.45 8.55 -22.25
N ARG A 134 -3.66 9.09 -22.49
CA ARG A 134 -4.87 8.74 -21.74
C ARG A 134 -5.23 7.27 -21.88
N ARG A 135 -5.24 6.76 -23.12
CA ARG A 135 -5.51 5.35 -23.39
C ARG A 135 -4.47 4.43 -22.73
N ALA A 136 -3.19 4.80 -22.78
CA ALA A 136 -2.12 4.06 -22.13
C ALA A 136 -2.30 4.03 -20.60
N PHE A 137 -2.67 5.16 -20.00
CA PHE A 137 -2.96 5.24 -18.57
C PHE A 137 -4.16 4.37 -18.14
N VAL A 138 -5.29 4.45 -18.86
CA VAL A 138 -6.48 3.62 -18.59
C VAL A 138 -6.15 2.13 -18.74
N ASN A 139 -5.42 1.75 -19.79
CA ASN A 139 -4.99 0.38 -20.00
C ASN A 139 -4.04 -0.11 -18.89
N ALA A 140 -3.13 0.76 -18.41
CA ALA A 140 -2.23 0.43 -17.32
C ALA A 140 -2.97 0.19 -15.99
N LEU A 141 -3.99 1.01 -15.67
CA LEU A 141 -4.83 0.78 -14.50
C LEU A 141 -5.55 -0.56 -14.58
N ASP A 142 -6.14 -0.88 -15.74
CA ASP A 142 -6.83 -2.14 -15.93
C ASP A 142 -5.88 -3.35 -15.92
N GLN A 143 -4.67 -3.21 -16.45
CA GLN A 143 -3.64 -4.23 -16.31
C GLN A 143 -3.27 -4.43 -14.83
N ALA A 144 -3.09 -3.37 -14.06
CA ALA A 144 -2.78 -3.44 -12.62
C ALA A 144 -3.93 -4.08 -11.81
N LYS A 145 -5.19 -3.91 -12.25
CA LYS A 145 -6.35 -4.57 -11.66
C LYS A 145 -6.34 -6.08 -11.85
N ARG A 146 -5.77 -6.57 -12.96
CA ARG A 146 -5.75 -7.99 -13.33
C ARG A 146 -4.45 -8.70 -12.95
N ALA A 147 -3.32 -7.99 -12.94
CA ALA A 147 -2.00 -8.57 -12.68
C ALA A 147 -1.81 -8.89 -11.19
N PRO A 148 -1.54 -10.16 -10.81
CA PRO A 148 -1.17 -10.51 -9.44
C PRO A 148 0.06 -9.72 -8.99
N HIS A 149 0.06 -9.25 -7.75
CA HIS A 149 1.21 -8.57 -7.18
C HIS A 149 2.38 -9.57 -7.04
N PRO A 150 3.58 -9.26 -7.56
CA PRO A 150 4.67 -10.22 -7.61
C PRO A 150 5.20 -10.57 -6.21
N ASP A 151 5.31 -9.58 -5.32
CA ASP A 151 5.99 -9.78 -4.03
C ASP A 151 5.05 -9.91 -2.82
N LEU A 152 4.01 -9.08 -2.73
CA LEU A 152 3.14 -8.94 -1.56
C LEU A 152 1.87 -9.79 -1.67
N VAL A 153 1.39 -10.28 -0.53
CA VAL A 153 0.16 -11.08 -0.37
C VAL A 153 -0.60 -10.59 0.85
N ILE A 154 -1.92 -10.67 0.87
CA ILE A 154 -2.74 -10.10 1.95
C ILE A 154 -3.12 -11.10 3.02
N ALA A 155 -3.12 -10.68 4.29
CA ALA A 155 -3.68 -11.47 5.38
C ALA A 155 -5.21 -11.44 5.30
N THR A 156 -5.85 -12.60 5.44
CA THR A 156 -7.33 -12.71 5.49
C THR A 156 -7.86 -12.96 6.90
N ARG A 157 -6.95 -13.12 7.86
CA ARG A 157 -7.23 -13.30 9.29
C ARG A 157 -6.29 -12.45 10.12
N ARG A 158 -6.73 -12.09 11.33
CA ARG A 158 -5.92 -11.39 12.34
C ARG A 158 -4.80 -12.29 12.84
N TYR A 159 -3.78 -11.70 13.46
CA TYR A 159 -2.60 -12.43 13.95
C TYR A 159 -2.93 -13.67 14.80
N PRO A 160 -3.91 -13.65 15.74
CA PRO A 160 -4.24 -14.83 16.53
C PRO A 160 -4.69 -16.06 15.71
N GLU A 161 -5.20 -15.83 14.49
CA GLU A 161 -5.73 -16.85 13.59
C GLU A 161 -4.85 -17.04 12.35
N ILE A 162 -3.69 -16.38 12.29
CA ILE A 162 -2.87 -16.32 11.08
C ILE A 162 -2.27 -17.66 10.68
N PHE A 163 -2.11 -18.60 11.62
CA PHE A 163 -1.62 -19.96 11.37
C PHE A 163 -2.72 -20.96 10.99
N GLY A 164 -3.97 -20.50 10.88
CA GLY A 164 -5.10 -21.34 10.54
C GLY A 164 -5.46 -22.39 11.59
N PRO A 165 -6.52 -23.20 11.33
CA PRO A 165 -7.01 -24.21 12.27
C PRO A 165 -6.04 -25.36 12.55
N ASP A 166 -5.16 -25.66 11.60
CA ASP A 166 -4.15 -26.73 11.69
C ASP A 166 -2.82 -26.25 12.29
N ASN A 167 -2.72 -24.96 12.64
CA ASN A 167 -1.52 -24.31 13.16
C ASN A 167 -0.29 -24.41 12.21
N SER A 168 -0.53 -24.62 10.92
CA SER A 168 0.53 -24.74 9.91
C SER A 168 0.22 -24.04 8.59
N THR A 169 -1.06 -23.91 8.23
CA THR A 169 -1.49 -23.25 6.99
C THR A 169 -1.73 -21.76 7.26
N VAL A 170 -0.79 -20.95 6.79
CA VAL A 170 -0.85 -19.48 6.94
C VAL A 170 -2.01 -18.87 6.16
N GLN A 171 -2.70 -17.89 6.74
CA GLN A 171 -3.92 -17.29 6.19
C GLN A 171 -3.62 -16.06 5.33
N PHE A 172 -2.95 -16.28 4.20
CA PHE A 172 -2.61 -15.25 3.21
C PHE A 172 -3.10 -15.60 1.81
N GLU A 173 -3.49 -14.58 1.04
CA GLU A 173 -3.96 -14.73 -0.34
C GLU A 173 -3.19 -13.85 -1.31
N ASN A 174 -3.04 -14.34 -2.54
CA ASN A 174 -2.58 -13.50 -3.65
C ASN A 174 -3.62 -12.42 -3.94
N ILE A 175 -3.16 -11.26 -4.38
CA ILE A 175 -4.01 -10.14 -4.74
C ILE A 175 -3.43 -9.43 -5.96
N SER A 176 -4.25 -8.74 -6.75
CA SER A 176 -3.73 -7.91 -7.85
C SER A 176 -3.07 -6.64 -7.35
N ILE A 177 -2.23 -6.01 -8.17
CA ILE A 177 -1.55 -4.75 -7.84
C ILE A 177 -2.57 -3.68 -7.41
N TYR A 178 -3.62 -3.47 -8.18
CA TYR A 178 -4.64 -2.47 -7.83
C TYR A 178 -5.49 -2.89 -6.63
N ASN A 179 -5.79 -4.19 -6.47
CA ASN A 179 -6.53 -4.63 -5.29
C ASN A 179 -5.69 -4.53 -4.01
N LEU A 180 -4.36 -4.64 -4.07
CA LEU A 180 -3.50 -4.36 -2.91
C LEU A 180 -3.55 -2.87 -2.53
N PHE A 181 -3.59 -1.99 -3.52
CA PHE A 181 -3.81 -0.56 -3.31
C PHE A 181 -5.15 -0.31 -2.59
N VAL A 182 -6.23 -1.01 -2.97
CA VAL A 182 -7.52 -0.92 -2.26
C VAL A 182 -7.44 -1.53 -0.85
N TRP A 183 -6.89 -2.74 -0.72
CA TRP A 183 -6.83 -3.50 0.53
C TRP A 183 -6.03 -2.76 1.61
N SER A 184 -4.90 -2.16 1.24
CA SER A 184 -4.05 -1.41 2.17
C SER A 184 -4.77 -0.20 2.78
N HIS A 185 -5.58 0.48 1.98
CA HIS A 185 -6.43 1.57 2.45
C HIS A 185 -7.52 1.04 3.39
N TYR A 186 -8.27 0.01 2.96
CA TYR A 186 -9.26 -0.68 3.81
C TYR A 186 -8.66 -1.09 5.17
N TYR A 187 -7.49 -1.74 5.18
CA TYR A 187 -6.86 -2.21 6.40
C TYR A 187 -6.44 -1.06 7.32
N SER A 188 -6.11 0.11 6.78
CA SER A 188 -5.76 1.29 7.59
C SER A 188 -6.97 1.96 8.26
N VAL A 189 -8.18 1.76 7.72
CA VAL A 189 -9.42 2.40 8.19
C VAL A 189 -10.41 1.43 8.82
N SER A 190 -10.14 0.12 8.77
CA SER A 190 -11.04 -0.90 9.33
C SER A 190 -11.19 -0.73 10.85
N LYS A 191 -12.32 -1.17 11.39
CA LYS A 191 -12.57 -1.09 12.82
C LYS A 191 -11.67 -2.04 13.61
N THR A 192 -11.43 -1.74 14.87
CA THR A 192 -10.79 -2.68 15.79
C THR A 192 -11.81 -3.71 16.25
N PHE A 193 -11.59 -4.98 15.88
CA PHE A 193 -12.44 -6.07 16.31
C PHE A 193 -12.23 -6.39 17.80
N LEU A 194 -13.30 -6.31 18.59
CA LEU A 194 -13.23 -6.52 20.05
C LEU A 194 -13.55 -7.97 20.45
N GLY A 195 -14.23 -8.74 19.61
CA GLY A 195 -14.57 -10.13 19.87
C GLY A 195 -15.96 -10.49 19.36
N PRO A 196 -16.27 -11.79 19.19
CA PRO A 196 -17.59 -12.22 18.77
C PRO A 196 -18.67 -11.72 19.72
N GLY A 197 -19.74 -11.14 19.17
CA GLY A 197 -20.86 -10.59 19.95
C GLY A 197 -20.57 -9.24 20.62
N GLN A 198 -19.44 -8.60 20.33
CA GLN A 198 -19.15 -7.22 20.71
C GLN A 198 -19.08 -6.33 19.48
N ASP A 199 -19.59 -5.10 19.59
CA ASP A 199 -19.46 -4.13 18.52
C ASP A 199 -17.98 -3.76 18.30
N SER A 200 -17.53 -3.83 17.05
CA SER A 200 -16.20 -3.39 16.66
C SER A 200 -16.04 -1.88 16.84
N PHE A 201 -14.86 -1.45 17.29
CA PHE A 201 -14.59 -0.04 17.58
C PHE A 201 -14.17 0.74 16.33
N GLY A 202 -14.98 1.72 15.94
CA GLY A 202 -14.73 2.57 14.76
C GLY A 202 -14.14 3.95 15.04
N GLY A 203 -13.82 4.29 16.30
CA GLY A 203 -13.23 5.58 16.64
C GLY A 203 -11.73 5.67 16.34
N VAL A 204 -11.22 4.95 15.35
CA VAL A 204 -9.80 4.82 15.00
C VAL A 204 -9.63 4.85 13.48
N ASP A 205 -8.65 5.63 13.01
CA ASP A 205 -8.24 5.68 11.60
C ASP A 205 -6.72 5.95 11.53
N PHE A 206 -5.98 5.09 10.82
CA PHE A 206 -4.52 5.19 10.73
C PHE A 206 -4.04 6.03 9.53
N SER A 207 -4.94 6.46 8.65
CA SER A 207 -4.62 7.15 7.40
C SER A 207 -5.44 8.42 7.13
N HIS A 208 -6.44 8.74 7.95
CA HIS A 208 -7.24 9.98 7.91
C HIS A 208 -7.32 10.64 9.28
N GLU A 209 -8.06 11.76 9.35
CA GLU A 209 -8.42 12.49 10.58
C GLU A 209 -7.24 12.87 11.49
N GLY A 210 -6.03 12.95 10.92
CA GLY A 210 -4.82 13.21 11.67
C GLY A 210 -3.65 13.64 10.77
N PRO A 211 -2.51 14.01 11.39
CA PRO A 211 -1.34 14.51 10.66
C PRO A 211 -0.72 13.48 9.72
N GLY A 212 -0.99 12.18 9.93
CA GLY A 212 -0.56 11.09 9.06
C GLY A 212 -1.20 11.11 7.67
N PHE A 213 -2.33 11.81 7.48
CA PHE A 213 -3.14 11.77 6.26
C PHE A 213 -2.34 11.98 4.97
N VAL A 214 -1.60 13.09 4.89
CA VAL A 214 -0.86 13.45 3.67
C VAL A 214 0.31 12.51 3.44
N THR A 215 1.03 12.11 4.50
CA THR A 215 2.19 11.23 4.38
C THR A 215 1.80 9.80 4.03
N TRP A 216 0.69 9.30 4.58
CA TRP A 216 0.17 7.97 4.30
C TRP A 216 -0.24 7.87 2.83
N HIS A 217 -1.08 8.80 2.34
CA HIS A 217 -1.54 8.80 0.95
C HIS A 217 -0.42 9.10 -0.05
N ARG A 218 0.59 9.90 0.33
CA ARG A 218 1.79 10.07 -0.49
C ARG A 218 2.51 8.74 -0.70
N TYR A 219 2.75 7.98 0.37
CA TYR A 219 3.41 6.69 0.27
C TYR A 219 2.57 5.67 -0.49
N HIS A 220 1.26 5.65 -0.25
CA HIS A 220 0.29 4.80 -0.94
C HIS A 220 0.32 4.98 -2.46
N LEU A 221 0.34 6.22 -2.94
CA LEU A 221 0.50 6.53 -4.38
C LEU A 221 1.89 6.19 -4.91
N LEU A 222 2.96 6.42 -4.13
CA LEU A 222 4.32 6.06 -4.53
C LEU A 222 4.49 4.55 -4.71
N GLN A 223 3.83 3.74 -3.87
CA GLN A 223 3.84 2.29 -3.98
C GLN A 223 3.10 1.83 -5.23
N LEU A 224 1.87 2.30 -5.47
CA LEU A 224 1.12 1.97 -6.69
C LEU A 224 1.88 2.36 -7.96
N GLU A 225 2.44 3.57 -8.00
CA GLU A 225 3.24 4.04 -9.14
C GLU A 225 4.45 3.12 -9.38
N ARG A 226 5.14 2.69 -8.32
CA ARG A 226 6.27 1.78 -8.43
C ARG A 226 5.86 0.40 -8.94
N ASP A 227 4.77 -0.16 -8.41
CA ASP A 227 4.29 -1.48 -8.83
C ASP A 227 3.82 -1.46 -10.29
N MET A 228 3.23 -0.35 -10.73
CA MET A 228 2.87 -0.13 -12.14
C MET A 228 4.10 0.07 -13.04
N GLN A 229 5.11 0.82 -12.59
CA GLN A 229 6.40 0.94 -13.32
C GLN A 229 7.03 -0.43 -13.56
N ASP A 230 7.09 -1.27 -12.51
CA ASP A 230 7.66 -2.61 -12.58
C ASP A 230 6.80 -3.53 -13.49
N MET A 231 5.48 -3.45 -13.38
CA MET A 231 4.53 -4.20 -14.24
C MET A 231 4.66 -3.83 -15.73
N LEU A 232 4.85 -2.54 -16.03
CA LEU A 232 4.97 -2.03 -17.40
C LEU A 232 6.37 -2.18 -17.97
N GLY A 233 7.38 -2.43 -17.13
CA GLY A 233 8.79 -2.33 -17.52
C GLY A 233 9.20 -0.90 -17.91
N ASP A 234 8.47 0.11 -17.43
CA ASP A 234 8.69 1.51 -17.74
C ASP A 234 8.97 2.30 -16.44
N PRO A 235 10.24 2.59 -16.12
CA PRO A 235 10.59 3.32 -14.92
C PRO A 235 10.15 4.79 -14.97
N SER A 236 9.81 5.32 -16.16
CA SER A 236 9.37 6.72 -16.35
C SER A 236 7.86 6.91 -16.20
N PHE A 237 7.08 5.82 -16.11
CA PHE A 237 5.64 5.89 -15.87
C PHE A 237 5.35 6.73 -14.63
N ALA A 238 4.39 7.65 -14.75
CA ALA A 238 3.98 8.54 -13.69
C ALA A 238 2.46 8.53 -13.54
N LEU A 239 1.97 8.48 -12.30
CA LEU A 239 0.54 8.66 -12.04
C LEU A 239 0.11 10.09 -12.38
N PRO A 240 -0.84 10.32 -13.30
CA PRO A 240 -1.37 11.65 -13.54
C PRO A 240 -2.23 12.09 -12.35
N TYR A 241 -2.51 13.39 -12.28
CA TYR A 241 -3.44 13.95 -11.30
C TYR A 241 -4.68 14.54 -11.97
N TRP A 242 -5.78 14.53 -11.24
CA TRP A 242 -7.00 15.25 -11.61
C TRP A 242 -7.08 16.56 -10.80
N ASN A 243 -7.20 17.69 -11.50
CA ASN A 243 -7.53 18.95 -10.84
C ASN A 243 -9.04 19.03 -10.60
N PHE A 244 -9.50 18.54 -9.46
CA PHE A 244 -10.92 18.61 -9.07
C PHE A 244 -11.35 20.02 -8.62
N ALA A 245 -10.41 20.93 -8.33
CA ALA A 245 -10.69 22.27 -7.79
C ALA A 245 -11.03 23.29 -8.90
N ILE A 246 -11.95 22.93 -9.81
CA ILE A 246 -12.34 23.75 -10.97
C ILE A 246 -13.71 24.44 -10.80
N GLY A 247 -14.41 24.21 -9.67
CA GLY A 247 -15.66 24.90 -9.34
C GLY A 247 -16.89 24.45 -10.16
N GLY A 248 -16.80 23.35 -10.90
CA GLY A 248 -17.90 22.75 -11.66
C GLY A 248 -18.75 21.78 -10.85
N SER A 249 -19.97 21.51 -11.31
CA SER A 249 -20.89 20.50 -10.74
C SER A 249 -20.85 19.14 -11.46
N VAL A 250 -19.91 18.98 -12.40
CA VAL A 250 -19.77 17.80 -13.25
C VAL A 250 -18.36 17.26 -13.11
N CYS A 251 -18.23 15.93 -13.07
CA CYS A 251 -16.95 15.24 -13.16
C CYS A 251 -16.42 15.33 -14.60
N ASP A 252 -15.40 16.17 -14.82
CA ASP A 252 -14.80 16.42 -16.13
C ASP A 252 -13.88 15.28 -16.63
N VAL A 253 -13.48 14.37 -15.74
CA VAL A 253 -12.73 13.15 -16.07
C VAL A 253 -13.62 11.91 -16.27
N CYS A 254 -14.93 12.02 -15.99
CA CYS A 254 -15.89 10.93 -16.12
C CYS A 254 -16.39 10.81 -17.57
N THR A 255 -15.49 10.41 -18.46
CA THR A 255 -15.71 10.18 -19.88
C THR A 255 -15.17 8.81 -20.28
N ASP A 256 -15.69 8.20 -21.35
CA ASP A 256 -15.31 6.83 -21.74
C ASP A 256 -13.85 6.71 -22.24
N ASP A 257 -13.18 7.82 -22.58
CA ASP A 257 -11.74 7.86 -22.87
C ASP A 257 -10.85 7.96 -21.62
N LEU A 258 -11.45 8.21 -20.45
CA LEU A 258 -10.80 8.30 -19.15
C LEU A 258 -11.52 7.41 -18.12
N MET A 259 -12.11 7.99 -17.07
CA MET A 259 -12.57 7.25 -15.89
C MET A 259 -13.95 6.58 -16.07
N GLY A 260 -14.54 6.71 -17.25
CA GLY A 260 -15.86 6.19 -17.60
C GLY A 260 -16.97 7.22 -17.41
N ALA A 261 -17.84 7.34 -18.42
CA ALA A 261 -19.05 8.15 -18.30
C ALA A 261 -20.10 7.45 -17.44
N ARG A 262 -21.12 8.20 -16.99
CA ARG A 262 -22.30 7.60 -16.36
C ARG A 262 -23.05 6.72 -17.35
N SER A 263 -23.52 5.56 -16.91
CA SER A 263 -24.34 4.66 -17.71
C SER A 263 -25.70 5.29 -18.04
N THR A 264 -26.19 5.05 -19.26
CA THR A 264 -27.54 5.43 -19.68
C THR A 264 -28.61 4.45 -19.20
N PHE A 265 -28.22 3.27 -18.71
CA PHE A 265 -29.11 2.20 -18.26
C PHE A 265 -29.18 2.08 -16.73
N ASP A 266 -28.19 2.60 -16.01
CA ASP A 266 -28.11 2.61 -14.55
C ASP A 266 -27.50 3.93 -14.08
N THR A 267 -28.25 4.71 -13.30
CA THR A 267 -27.80 6.04 -12.84
C THR A 267 -26.58 5.98 -11.94
N ASN A 268 -26.33 4.85 -11.28
CA ASN A 268 -25.17 4.64 -10.41
C ASN A 268 -24.07 3.81 -11.09
N GLY A 269 -24.29 3.39 -12.34
CA GLY A 269 -23.37 2.55 -13.09
C GLY A 269 -22.41 3.35 -13.97
N ILE A 270 -21.29 2.73 -14.32
CA ILE A 270 -20.37 3.23 -15.34
C ILE A 270 -20.82 2.74 -16.72
N SER A 271 -20.70 3.61 -17.74
CA SER A 271 -20.95 3.31 -19.15
C SER A 271 -20.25 2.02 -19.57
N SER A 272 -20.96 1.14 -20.29
CA SER A 272 -20.44 -0.13 -20.77
C SER A 272 -19.31 0.01 -21.80
N ASN A 273 -19.05 1.23 -22.30
CA ASN A 273 -17.94 1.53 -23.19
C ASN A 273 -16.63 1.78 -22.43
N SER A 274 -16.68 1.98 -21.11
CA SER A 274 -15.50 2.10 -20.27
C SER A 274 -15.09 0.75 -19.70
N ILE A 275 -13.79 0.46 -19.69
CA ILE A 275 -13.26 -0.77 -19.08
C ILE A 275 -13.57 -0.85 -17.57
N PHE A 276 -13.77 0.29 -16.91
CA PHE A 276 -14.10 0.35 -15.49
C PHE A 276 -15.50 -0.18 -15.16
N SER A 277 -16.42 -0.31 -16.13
CA SER A 277 -17.72 -0.98 -15.90
C SER A 277 -17.56 -2.50 -15.66
N LEU A 278 -16.44 -3.07 -16.11
CA LEU A 278 -16.10 -4.48 -15.89
C LEU A 278 -15.43 -4.71 -14.54
N TRP A 279 -14.97 -3.63 -13.89
CA TRP A 279 -14.35 -3.75 -12.59
C TRP A 279 -15.37 -4.17 -11.55
N ARG A 280 -14.82 -4.86 -10.56
CA ARG A 280 -15.54 -5.36 -9.41
C ARG A 280 -14.71 -5.05 -8.17
N VAL A 281 -15.38 -4.71 -7.08
CA VAL A 281 -14.76 -4.23 -5.84
C VAL A 281 -14.29 -5.39 -4.96
N VAL A 282 -13.39 -5.07 -4.04
CA VAL A 282 -13.01 -5.93 -2.91
C VAL A 282 -13.32 -5.17 -1.62
N CYS A 283 -13.41 -5.88 -0.50
CA CYS A 283 -13.60 -5.30 0.83
C CYS A 283 -14.98 -4.66 1.07
N GLU A 284 -16.05 -5.14 0.43
CA GLU A 284 -17.41 -4.63 0.62
C GLU A 284 -18.17 -5.32 1.77
N SER A 285 -17.77 -6.54 2.17
CA SER A 285 -18.41 -7.28 3.28
C SER A 285 -18.03 -6.76 4.68
N VAL A 286 -18.09 -5.44 4.91
CA VAL A 286 -17.66 -4.79 6.16
C VAL A 286 -18.39 -5.35 7.39
N GLU A 287 -19.68 -5.64 7.27
CA GLU A 287 -20.45 -6.23 8.37
C GLU A 287 -19.92 -7.61 8.78
N GLU A 288 -19.52 -8.45 7.81
CA GLU A 288 -18.92 -9.75 8.09
C GLU A 288 -17.56 -9.60 8.80
N TYR A 289 -16.71 -8.71 8.31
CA TYR A 289 -15.39 -8.46 8.89
C TYR A 289 -15.50 -7.96 10.34
N ASP A 290 -16.41 -7.02 10.58
CA ASP A 290 -16.63 -6.40 11.88
C ASP A 290 -17.30 -7.34 12.90
N THR A 291 -18.02 -8.37 12.46
CA THR A 291 -18.74 -9.31 13.33
C THR A 291 -18.00 -10.61 13.57
N LEU A 292 -17.29 -11.12 12.55
CA LEU A 292 -16.55 -12.38 12.62
C LEU A 292 -15.06 -12.16 12.94
N GLY A 293 -14.57 -10.93 12.85
CA GLY A 293 -13.15 -10.62 13.05
C GLY A 293 -12.26 -11.15 11.93
N THR A 294 -12.83 -11.40 10.76
CA THR A 294 -12.09 -11.68 9.53
C THR A 294 -11.56 -10.39 8.92
N ILE A 295 -10.63 -10.50 7.96
CA ILE A 295 -10.10 -9.37 7.21
C ILE A 295 -10.52 -9.55 5.75
N CYS A 296 -10.78 -8.44 5.04
CA CYS A 296 -11.00 -8.44 3.59
C CYS A 296 -10.05 -9.41 2.86
N ASN A 297 -10.63 -10.27 2.04
CA ASN A 297 -9.93 -11.27 1.24
C ASN A 297 -9.76 -10.78 -0.22
N SER A 298 -9.25 -11.64 -1.10
CA SER A 298 -9.06 -11.31 -2.51
C SER A 298 -10.33 -11.51 -3.36
N GLU A 299 -11.44 -11.93 -2.74
CA GLU A 299 -12.68 -12.24 -3.44
C GLU A 299 -13.32 -10.97 -3.99
N ILE A 300 -13.67 -11.05 -5.26
CA ILE A 300 -14.20 -9.94 -6.04
C ILE A 300 -15.73 -9.96 -5.93
N GLN A 301 -16.33 -8.83 -5.59
CA GLN A 301 -17.74 -8.72 -5.21
C GLN A 301 -18.53 -7.89 -6.24
N SER A 302 -19.07 -6.75 -5.85
CA SER A 302 -20.00 -5.97 -6.66
C SER A 302 -19.31 -5.14 -7.76
N PRO A 303 -20.04 -4.68 -8.81
CA PRO A 303 -19.55 -3.66 -9.74
C PRO A 303 -19.15 -2.36 -9.05
N VAL A 304 -18.28 -1.58 -9.69
CA VAL A 304 -18.00 -0.21 -9.24
C VAL A 304 -19.26 0.64 -9.44
N LEU A 305 -19.68 1.31 -8.38
CA LEU A 305 -20.74 2.32 -8.43
C LEU A 305 -20.11 3.71 -8.51
N SER A 306 -20.68 4.58 -9.34
CA SER A 306 -20.26 5.98 -9.50
C SER A 306 -21.51 6.87 -9.38
N PRO A 307 -21.83 7.35 -8.17
CA PRO A 307 -23.00 8.19 -7.93
C PRO A 307 -22.91 9.57 -8.59
#